data_AF-A0A7S0CC22-F1
#
_entry.id   AF-A0A7S0CC22-F1
#
_cell.length_a   1.000
_cell.length_b   1.000
_cell.length_c   1.000
_cell.angle_alpha   90.00
_cell.angle_beta   90.00
_cell.angle_gamma   90.00
#
_symmetry.space_group_name_H-M   'P 1'
#
loop_
_entity.id
_entity.type
_entity.pdbx_description
1 polymer ?
#
loop_
_entity_poly.entity_id
_entity_poly.type
_entity_poly.pdbx_seq_one_letter_code
_entity_poly.pdbx_strand_id
1 'polypeptide(L)'
;EDLRVIKRPYYLRECLSLLRCTENDTDAFSQHEAALHALPSLVRSKPPDLADLAVPLAKNLLHFENKFDMEKFDEYKREAIISLVVLEPVSVSDCFIRDHLFSSISTGTRLEILEVLCCASQELCGQADLLERRKLRLNKQNDGNMKRSKVSGKRHLVRDGHDPSHDDYHGKLGSRDDENKTRRWGRGRNDGGLEYAVRNNFGATAAMFFYPIISGFMSAKNEPFMQKEDGLRILAKVLVSLSCFVGCSGNCLGASILASDL
;
A
#
# COMPACT_ATOMS: atom_id res chain seq x y z
N GLU A 1 21.77 24.22 26.06
CA GLU A 1 22.54 22.99 25.82
C GLU A 1 22.69 22.85 24.32
N ASP A 2 23.93 22.77 23.82
CA ASP A 2 24.23 22.78 22.39
C ASP A 2 23.67 21.52 21.71
N LEU A 3 22.74 21.71 20.78
CA LEU A 3 22.22 20.69 19.88
C LEU A 3 23.35 20.21 18.96
N ARG A 4 24.13 19.23 19.41
CA ARG A 4 25.02 18.49 18.51
C ARG A 4 24.14 17.70 17.55
N VAL A 5 24.13 18.13 16.29
CA VAL A 5 23.39 17.46 15.22
C VAL A 5 24.03 16.10 15.00
N ILE A 6 23.40 15.05 15.50
CA ILE A 6 23.77 13.68 15.18
C ILE A 6 23.53 13.48 13.69
N LYS A 7 24.55 12.96 13.01
CA LYS A 7 24.48 12.70 11.57
C LYS A 7 23.41 11.64 11.32
N ARG A 8 22.65 11.82 10.24
CA ARG A 8 21.68 10.83 9.79
C ARG A 8 22.40 9.51 9.51
N PRO A 9 21.98 8.39 10.13
CA PRO A 9 22.63 7.10 9.93
C PRO A 9 22.42 6.59 8.50
N TYR A 10 23.42 5.89 7.97
CA TYR A 10 23.41 5.34 6.61
C TYR A 10 23.22 3.83 6.57
N TYR A 11 23.39 3.14 7.70
CA TYR A 11 23.33 1.68 7.78
C TYR A 11 22.32 1.22 8.84
N LEU A 12 21.63 0.11 8.58
CA LEU A 12 20.63 -0.44 9.51
C LEU A 12 21.26 -0.85 10.85
N ARG A 13 22.50 -1.38 10.82
CA ARG A 13 23.29 -1.66 12.03
C ARG A 13 23.52 -0.42 12.88
N GLU A 14 23.79 0.72 12.23
CA GLU A 14 24.00 1.99 12.91
C GLU A 14 22.69 2.44 13.58
N CYS A 15 21.56 2.41 12.87
CA CYS A 15 20.25 2.68 13.47
C CYS A 15 19.98 1.79 14.70
N LEU A 16 20.25 0.48 14.61
CA LEU A 16 20.06 -0.43 15.73
C LEU A 16 20.96 -0.08 16.93
N SER A 17 22.19 0.37 16.67
CA SER A 17 23.10 0.80 17.73
C SER A 17 22.62 2.08 18.42
N LEU A 18 22.14 3.06 17.64
CA LEU A 18 21.59 4.32 18.13
C LEU A 18 20.32 4.11 18.96
N LEU A 19 19.43 3.21 18.55
CA LEU A 19 18.23 2.84 19.33
C LEU A 19 18.55 2.06 20.62
N ARG A 20 19.76 1.51 20.74
CA ARG A 20 20.21 0.76 21.92
C ARG A 20 21.14 1.56 22.82
N CYS A 21 21.28 2.86 22.55
CA CYS A 21 22.07 3.73 23.40
C CYS A 21 21.52 3.75 24.83
N THR A 22 22.42 3.94 25.80
CA THR A 22 22.02 4.02 27.21
C THR A 22 21.40 5.39 27.49
N GLU A 23 20.42 5.45 28.39
CA GLU A 23 19.80 6.72 28.81
C GLU A 23 20.78 7.74 29.40
N ASN A 24 21.91 7.25 29.94
CA ASN A 24 22.98 8.09 30.48
C ASN A 24 23.85 8.74 29.40
N ASP A 25 23.67 8.39 28.13
CA ASP A 25 24.37 9.04 27.03
C ASP A 25 23.86 10.47 26.88
N THR A 26 24.77 11.44 26.84
CA THR A 26 24.44 12.87 26.73
C THR A 26 23.62 13.17 25.48
N ASP A 27 23.79 12.35 24.45
CA ASP A 27 23.17 12.54 23.14
C ASP A 27 22.01 11.56 22.88
N ALA A 28 21.56 10.80 23.89
CA ALA A 28 20.59 9.70 23.75
C ALA A 28 19.28 10.11 23.02
N PHE A 29 18.73 11.28 23.36
CA PHE A 29 17.55 11.83 22.68
C PHE A 29 17.80 11.99 21.17
N SER A 30 18.87 12.68 20.80
CA SER A 30 19.21 12.94 19.40
C SER A 30 19.60 11.65 18.65
N GLN A 31 20.12 10.64 19.35
CA GLN A 31 20.41 9.33 18.74
C GLN A 31 19.12 8.59 18.41
N HIS A 32 18.16 8.55 19.35
CA HIS A 32 16.85 7.94 19.14
C HIS A 32 16.09 8.64 18.01
N GLU A 33 16.10 9.97 18.00
CA GLU A 33 15.42 10.79 16.99
C GLU A 33 16.01 10.52 15.60
N ALA A 34 17.34 10.60 15.46
CA ALA A 34 18.01 10.38 14.19
C ALA A 34 17.76 8.97 13.63
N ALA A 35 17.73 7.95 14.49
CA ALA A 35 17.46 6.57 14.08
C ALA A 35 16.01 6.37 13.63
N LEU A 36 15.04 6.83 14.42
CA LEU A 36 13.61 6.70 14.10
C LEU A 36 13.25 7.43 12.80
N HIS A 37 13.80 8.62 12.58
CA HIS A 37 13.60 9.36 11.34
C HIS A 37 14.22 8.71 10.10
N ALA A 38 15.42 8.12 10.26
CA ALA A 38 16.13 7.53 9.12
C ALA A 38 15.57 6.18 8.70
N LEU A 39 15.11 5.36 9.67
CA LEU A 39 14.74 3.97 9.49
C LEU A 39 13.77 3.71 8.32
N PRO A 40 12.61 4.39 8.20
CA PRO A 40 11.65 4.08 7.15
C PRO A 40 12.24 4.24 5.74
N SER A 41 13.03 5.29 5.54
CA SER A 41 13.67 5.57 4.25
C SER A 41 14.82 4.60 3.95
N LEU A 42 15.56 4.19 4.98
CA LEU A 42 16.70 3.29 4.85
C LEU A 42 16.24 1.85 4.63
N VAL A 43 15.16 1.40 5.28
CA VAL A 43 14.55 0.10 5.02
C VAL A 43 14.03 0.03 3.58
N ARG A 44 13.32 1.08 3.14
CA ARG A 44 12.75 1.15 1.77
C ARG A 44 13.79 1.24 0.67
N SER A 45 15.04 1.63 0.97
CA SER A 45 16.14 1.56 0.00
C SER A 45 16.61 0.13 -0.27
N LYS A 46 16.12 -0.86 0.48
CA LYS A 46 16.44 -2.30 0.37
C LYS A 46 17.94 -2.58 0.46
N PRO A 47 18.58 -2.21 1.58
CA PRO A 47 20.00 -2.48 1.77
C PRO A 47 20.25 -4.00 1.87
N PRO A 48 21.45 -4.47 1.53
CA PRO A 48 21.74 -5.90 1.43
C PRO A 48 21.65 -6.65 2.76
N ASP A 49 21.82 -5.95 3.89
CA ASP A 49 21.73 -6.50 5.25
C ASP A 49 20.30 -6.45 5.84
N LEU A 50 19.29 -6.04 5.05
CA LEU A 50 17.91 -5.90 5.52
C LEU A 50 17.35 -7.21 6.06
N ALA A 51 17.53 -8.33 5.35
CA ALA A 51 16.99 -9.63 5.75
C ALA A 51 17.54 -10.08 7.13
N ASP A 52 18.80 -9.77 7.43
CA ASP A 52 19.46 -10.13 8.69
C ASP A 52 19.05 -9.23 9.86
N LEU A 53 18.70 -7.96 9.57
CA LEU A 53 18.47 -6.93 10.57
C LEU A 53 17.00 -6.59 10.79
N ALA A 54 16.11 -6.99 9.88
CA ALA A 54 14.69 -6.66 9.97
C ALA A 54 14.04 -7.16 11.25
N VAL A 55 14.23 -8.45 11.60
CA VAL A 55 13.68 -9.03 12.83
C VAL A 55 14.31 -8.42 14.10
N PRO A 56 15.66 -8.29 14.22
CA PRO A 56 16.26 -7.59 15.35
C PRO A 56 15.78 -6.15 15.56
N LEU A 57 15.62 -5.37 14.49
CA LEU A 57 15.10 -4.01 14.53
C LEU A 57 13.63 -4.00 14.95
N ALA A 58 12.81 -4.86 14.36
CA ALA A 58 11.39 -4.97 14.69
C ALA A 58 11.17 -5.33 16.17
N LYS A 59 11.94 -6.28 16.71
CA LYS A 59 11.90 -6.66 18.14
C LYS A 59 12.30 -5.49 19.06
N ASN A 60 13.34 -4.75 18.68
CA ASN A 60 13.77 -3.59 19.45
C ASN A 60 12.73 -2.47 19.42
N LEU A 61 12.19 -2.13 18.25
CA LEU A 61 11.17 -1.10 18.08
C LEU A 61 9.89 -1.45 18.83
N LEU A 62 9.44 -2.71 18.79
CA LEU A 62 8.20 -3.13 19.44
C LEU A 62 8.16 -2.79 20.95
N HIS A 63 9.30 -2.95 21.62
CA HIS A 63 9.48 -2.64 23.05
C HIS A 63 10.10 -1.26 23.29
N PHE A 64 10.25 -0.44 22.25
CA PHE A 64 10.83 0.89 22.38
C PHE A 64 9.83 1.86 23.01
N GLU A 65 10.32 2.57 24.02
CA GLU A 65 9.53 3.47 24.88
C GLU A 65 9.95 4.94 24.67
N ASN A 66 8.99 5.84 24.78
CA ASN A 66 9.23 7.28 24.63
C ASN A 66 9.77 7.90 25.93
N LYS A 67 11.03 7.61 26.27
CA LYS A 67 11.64 8.06 27.53
C LYS A 67 11.96 9.56 27.59
N PHE A 68 12.02 10.20 26.43
CA PHE A 68 12.43 11.60 26.30
C PHE A 68 11.29 12.52 25.84
N ASP A 69 10.05 12.02 25.85
CA ASP A 69 8.86 12.77 25.40
C ASP A 69 9.03 13.38 24.00
N MET A 70 9.57 12.58 23.08
CA MET A 70 9.77 12.99 21.70
C MET A 70 8.44 13.21 20.98
N GLU A 71 8.34 14.33 20.26
CA GLU A 71 7.15 14.66 19.48
C GLU A 71 6.94 13.63 18.35
N LYS A 72 5.70 13.18 18.15
CA LYS A 72 5.32 12.19 17.12
C LYS A 72 6.10 10.88 17.19
N PHE A 73 6.67 10.55 18.35
CA PHE A 73 7.40 9.30 18.57
C PHE A 73 6.64 8.07 18.06
N ASP A 74 5.36 7.96 18.43
CA ASP A 74 4.52 6.82 18.03
C ASP A 74 4.30 6.76 16.52
N GLU A 75 4.27 7.90 15.83
CA GLU A 75 4.15 7.94 14.37
C GLU A 75 5.44 7.43 13.71
N TYR A 76 6.61 7.91 14.15
CA TYR A 76 7.89 7.46 13.60
C TYR A 76 8.18 6.00 13.91
N LYS A 77 7.93 5.56 15.15
CA LYS A 77 8.05 4.17 15.56
C LYS A 77 7.16 3.28 14.70
N ARG A 78 5.87 3.62 14.56
CA ARG A 78 4.93 2.83 13.78
C ARG A 78 5.31 2.78 12.30
N GLU A 79 5.69 3.91 11.70
CA GLU A 79 6.13 3.98 10.31
C GLU A 79 7.39 3.14 10.06
N ALA A 80 8.34 3.15 11.00
CA ALA A 80 9.53 2.30 10.93
C ALA A 80 9.15 0.82 10.97
N ILE A 81 8.27 0.39 11.90
CA ILE A 81 7.85 -1.00 11.98
C ILE A 81 7.04 -1.41 10.73
N ILE A 82 6.12 -0.57 10.24
CA ILE A 82 5.37 -0.84 9.01
C ILE A 82 6.33 -1.05 7.84
N SER A 83 7.34 -0.18 7.67
CA SER A 83 8.32 -0.33 6.60
C SER A 83 9.08 -1.67 6.66
N LEU A 84 9.41 -2.15 7.87
CA LEU A 84 10.04 -3.46 8.05
C LEU A 84 9.10 -4.61 7.65
N VAL A 85 7.83 -4.56 8.06
CA VAL A 85 6.83 -5.58 7.68
C VAL A 85 6.53 -5.54 6.19
N VAL A 86 6.53 -4.38 5.54
CA VAL A 86 6.26 -4.29 4.10
C VAL A 86 7.41 -4.86 3.28
N LEU A 87 8.66 -4.65 3.71
CA LEU A 87 9.83 -5.10 2.97
C LEU A 87 10.22 -6.54 3.29
N GLU A 88 10.01 -6.98 4.52
CA GLU A 88 10.29 -8.33 5.00
C GLU A 88 9.03 -8.96 5.62
N PRO A 89 7.94 -9.15 4.84
CA PRO A 89 6.62 -9.49 5.36
C PRO A 89 6.59 -10.83 6.07
N VAL A 90 7.25 -11.85 5.54
CA VAL A 90 7.18 -13.19 6.10
C VAL A 90 7.93 -13.28 7.43
N SER A 91 9.19 -12.84 7.47
CA SER A 91 10.05 -12.98 8.65
C SER A 91 9.59 -12.10 9.81
N VAL A 92 9.21 -10.85 9.54
CA VAL A 92 8.79 -9.91 10.59
C VAL A 92 7.38 -10.24 11.08
N SER A 93 6.43 -10.60 10.19
CA SER A 93 5.08 -10.98 10.64
C SER A 93 5.11 -12.26 11.46
N ASP A 94 5.90 -13.26 11.05
CA ASP A 94 6.01 -14.53 11.77
C ASP A 94 6.54 -14.32 13.19
N CYS A 95 7.61 -13.52 13.32
CA CYS A 95 8.11 -13.08 14.62
C CYS A 95 7.02 -12.39 15.46
N PHE A 96 6.31 -11.41 14.91
CA PHE A 96 5.29 -10.69 15.67
C PHE A 96 4.13 -11.58 16.10
N ILE A 97 3.66 -12.46 15.24
CA ILE A 97 2.49 -13.29 15.52
C ILE A 97 2.87 -14.46 16.44
N ARG A 98 3.93 -15.19 16.12
CA ARG A 98 4.31 -16.43 16.84
C ARG A 98 5.07 -16.15 18.12
N ASP A 99 6.05 -15.24 18.08
CA ASP A 99 6.91 -14.98 19.25
C ASP A 99 6.22 -14.04 20.25
N HIS A 100 5.38 -13.11 19.77
CA HIS A 100 4.94 -11.97 20.59
C HIS A 100 3.43 -11.89 20.84
N LEU A 101 2.58 -11.92 19.81
CA LEU A 101 1.15 -11.59 19.91
C LEU A 101 0.40 -12.36 21.02
N PHE A 102 0.71 -13.65 21.18
CA PHE A 102 0.08 -14.52 22.18
C PHE A 102 1.00 -14.89 23.35
N SER A 103 2.13 -14.18 23.51
CA SER A 103 3.10 -14.36 24.59
C SER A 103 2.80 -13.45 25.80
N SER A 104 3.70 -13.37 26.78
CA SER A 104 3.60 -12.52 27.97
C SER A 104 4.01 -11.05 27.72
N ILE A 105 3.34 -10.36 26.79
CA ILE A 105 3.54 -8.92 26.53
C ILE A 105 2.39 -8.07 27.11
N SER A 106 2.42 -6.75 26.93
CA SER A 106 1.33 -5.85 27.33
C SER A 106 0.14 -5.90 26.36
N THR A 107 -1.08 -5.61 26.83
CA THR A 107 -2.26 -5.51 25.95
C THR A 107 -2.04 -4.45 24.86
N GLY A 108 -1.44 -3.31 25.20
CA GLY A 108 -1.12 -2.25 24.24
C GLY A 108 -0.22 -2.73 23.11
N THR A 109 0.84 -3.48 23.43
CA THR A 109 1.76 -4.06 22.44
C THR A 109 1.05 -5.05 21.52
N ARG A 110 0.11 -5.86 22.03
CA ARG A 110 -0.69 -6.76 21.17
C ARG A 110 -1.54 -6.00 20.16
N LEU A 111 -2.19 -4.94 20.62
CA LEU A 111 -3.01 -4.09 19.75
C LEU A 111 -2.16 -3.36 18.72
N GLU A 112 -0.95 -2.91 19.09
CA GLU A 112 0.03 -2.31 18.18
C GLU A 112 0.48 -3.30 17.09
N ILE A 113 0.81 -4.55 17.47
CA ILE A 113 1.15 -5.61 16.50
C ILE A 113 0.03 -5.76 15.47
N LEU A 114 -1.21 -5.93 15.93
CA LEU A 114 -2.36 -6.14 15.05
C LEU A 114 -2.62 -4.93 14.14
N GLU A 115 -2.42 -3.71 14.64
CA GLU A 115 -2.56 -2.49 13.85
C GLU A 115 -1.48 -2.38 12.78
N VAL A 116 -0.21 -2.59 13.13
CA VAL A 116 0.90 -2.53 12.19
C VAL A 116 0.75 -3.57 11.09
N LEU A 117 0.34 -4.80 11.42
CA LEU A 117 0.09 -5.83 10.42
C LEU A 117 -1.04 -5.44 9.45
N CYS A 118 -2.11 -4.79 9.94
CA CYS A 118 -3.16 -4.22 9.09
C CYS A 118 -2.61 -3.15 8.16
N CYS A 119 -1.90 -2.16 8.68
CA CYS A 119 -1.32 -1.07 7.87
C CYS A 119 -0.37 -1.63 6.80
N ALA A 120 0.50 -2.57 7.17
CA ALA A 120 1.40 -3.23 6.23
C ALA A 120 0.63 -4.02 5.16
N SER A 121 -0.44 -4.72 5.51
CA SER A 121 -1.28 -5.43 4.53
C SER A 121 -1.94 -4.48 3.52
N GLN A 122 -2.33 -3.29 3.97
CA GLN A 122 -2.92 -2.26 3.13
C GLN A 122 -1.87 -1.62 2.20
N GLU A 123 -0.66 -1.36 2.69
CA GLU A 123 0.45 -0.89 1.86
C GLU A 123 0.84 -1.94 0.81
N LEU A 124 0.96 -3.21 1.22
CA LEU A 124 1.29 -4.32 0.33
C LEU A 124 0.22 -4.60 -0.74
N CYS A 125 -1.07 -4.38 -0.44
CA CYS A 125 -2.14 -4.52 -1.44
C CYS A 125 -2.31 -3.29 -2.35
N GLY A 126 -1.54 -2.22 -2.09
CA GLY A 126 -1.59 -0.97 -2.83
C GLY A 126 -2.87 -0.17 -2.58
N GLN A 127 -3.39 -0.21 -1.35
CA GLN A 127 -4.65 0.45 -0.97
C GLN A 127 -4.64 1.95 -1.28
N ALA A 128 -3.53 2.64 -1.04
CA ALA A 128 -3.38 4.07 -1.34
C ALA A 128 -3.63 4.35 -2.84
N ASP A 129 -2.98 3.59 -3.72
CA ASP A 129 -3.14 3.69 -5.17
C ASP A 129 -4.58 3.39 -5.59
N LEU A 130 -5.22 2.39 -4.97
CA LEU A 130 -6.63 2.04 -5.24
C LEU A 130 -7.58 3.18 -4.86
N LEU A 131 -7.35 3.84 -3.73
CA LEU A 131 -8.15 4.97 -3.25
C LEU A 131 -7.98 6.19 -4.15
N GLU A 132 -6.75 6.53 -4.54
CA GLU A 132 -6.48 7.64 -5.45
C GLU A 132 -7.21 7.45 -6.79
N ARG A 133 -7.16 6.24 -7.34
CA ARG A 133 -7.90 5.91 -8.57
C ARG A 133 -9.41 6.05 -8.42
N ARG A 134 -9.95 5.63 -7.26
CA ARG A 134 -11.38 5.78 -6.99
C ARG A 134 -11.78 7.26 -7.01
N LYS A 135 -10.97 8.14 -6.42
CA LYS A 135 -11.18 9.60 -6.45
C LYS A 135 -11.13 10.14 -7.89
N LEU A 136 -10.12 9.76 -8.67
CA LEU A 136 -9.99 10.19 -10.07
C LEU A 136 -11.18 9.73 -10.95
N ARG A 137 -11.71 8.53 -10.72
CA ARG A 137 -12.90 8.03 -11.42
C ARG A 137 -14.16 8.85 -11.11
N LEU A 138 -14.37 9.19 -9.84
CA LEU A 138 -15.50 10.03 -9.42
C LEU A 138 -15.42 11.43 -10.05
N ASN A 139 -14.22 12.03 -10.08
CA ASN A 139 -14.02 13.34 -10.70
C ASN A 139 -14.32 13.32 -12.21
N LYS A 140 -13.84 12.29 -12.94
CA LYS A 140 -14.13 12.15 -14.39
C LYS A 140 -15.62 11.95 -14.69
N GLN A 141 -16.36 11.27 -13.81
CA GLN A 141 -17.81 11.11 -13.96
C GLN A 141 -18.55 12.45 -13.78
N ASN A 142 -18.08 13.30 -12.87
CA ASN A 142 -18.64 14.64 -12.68
C ASN A 142 -18.36 15.56 -13.90
N ASP A 143 -17.15 15.50 -14.47
CA ASP A 143 -16.79 16.28 -15.66
C ASP A 143 -17.52 15.80 -16.93
N GLY A 144 -17.79 14.49 -17.04
CA GLY A 144 -18.56 13.91 -18.14
C GLY A 144 -20.04 14.29 -18.14
N ASN A 145 -20.58 14.70 -16.99
CA ASN A 145 -21.95 15.19 -16.85
C ASN A 145 -22.09 16.67 -17.24
N MET A 146 -20.98 17.38 -17.39
CA MET A 146 -20.94 18.70 -18.02
C MET A 146 -21.06 18.51 -19.53
N LYS A 147 -22.30 18.62 -20.05
CA LYS A 147 -22.65 18.47 -21.46
C LYS A 147 -21.62 19.16 -22.35
N ARG A 148 -20.67 18.40 -22.93
CA ARG A 148 -19.86 18.89 -24.04
C ARG A 148 -20.84 19.21 -25.15
N SER A 149 -21.03 20.50 -25.43
CA SER A 149 -21.82 20.93 -26.57
C SER A 149 -21.22 20.23 -27.79
N LYS A 150 -21.96 19.29 -28.38
CA LYS A 150 -21.55 18.67 -29.63
C LYS A 150 -21.62 19.80 -30.65
N VAL A 151 -20.48 20.46 -30.90
CA VAL A 151 -20.34 21.36 -32.04
C VAL A 151 -20.42 20.47 -33.27
N SER A 152 -21.65 20.22 -33.73
CA SER A 152 -21.94 19.68 -35.04
C SER A 152 -21.78 20.82 -36.05
N GLY A 153 -20.56 21.29 -36.20
CA GLY A 153 -20.21 22.18 -37.29
C GLY A 153 -20.10 21.35 -38.57
N LYS A 154 -21.14 21.36 -39.40
CA LYS A 154 -20.98 21.00 -40.82
C LYS A 154 -19.97 22.01 -41.39
N ARG A 155 -18.74 21.57 -41.63
CA ARG A 155 -17.76 22.37 -42.37
C ARG A 155 -18.31 22.58 -43.78
N HIS A 156 -18.85 23.76 -44.07
CA HIS A 156 -19.09 24.18 -45.45
C HIS A 156 -17.73 24.48 -46.06
N LEU A 157 -17.33 23.69 -47.06
CA LEU A 157 -16.22 24.03 -47.93
C LEU A 157 -16.65 25.22 -48.79
N VAL A 158 -15.88 26.31 -48.73
CA VAL A 158 -16.02 27.44 -49.66
C VAL A 158 -15.66 26.91 -51.04
N ARG A 159 -16.58 27.04 -52.00
CA ARG A 159 -16.36 26.69 -53.40
C ARG A 159 -15.77 27.92 -54.07
N ASP A 160 -14.45 27.91 -54.29
CA ASP A 160 -13.82 28.86 -55.19
C ASP A 160 -14.26 28.54 -56.61
N GLY A 161 -14.98 29.48 -57.23
CA GLY A 161 -15.38 29.40 -58.62
C GLY A 161 -14.25 29.89 -59.51
N HIS A 162 -13.95 29.14 -60.58
CA HIS A 162 -13.48 29.62 -61.89
C HIS A 162 -13.89 28.55 -62.93
N ASP A 163 -14.34 29.00 -64.09
CA ASP A 163 -14.81 28.26 -65.28
C ASP A 163 -14.18 28.97 -66.50
N PRO A 164 -14.17 28.45 -67.75
CA PRO A 164 -14.23 27.08 -68.28
C PRO A 164 -13.03 26.78 -69.23
N SER A 165 -12.78 25.51 -69.60
CA SER A 165 -12.56 25.11 -71.01
C SER A 165 -12.12 23.64 -71.17
N HIS A 166 -12.61 23.07 -72.28
CA HIS A 166 -12.16 21.90 -73.04
C HIS A 166 -12.61 20.48 -72.65
N ASP A 167 -13.63 20.03 -73.40
CA ASP A 167 -13.76 18.76 -74.14
C ASP A 167 -13.28 17.44 -73.51
N ASP A 168 -14.19 16.47 -73.33
CA ASP A 168 -14.27 15.30 -74.23
C ASP A 168 -15.24 14.16 -73.74
N TYR A 169 -16.03 13.67 -74.72
CA TYR A 169 -16.63 12.33 -74.93
C TYR A 169 -17.46 11.55 -73.87
N HIS A 170 -18.76 11.42 -74.19
CA HIS A 170 -19.64 10.22 -74.14
C HIS A 170 -19.55 9.16 -73.01
N GLY A 171 -20.47 9.28 -72.04
CA GLY A 171 -21.61 8.36 -71.81
C GLY A 171 -21.38 6.88 -71.43
N LYS A 172 -21.71 6.52 -70.18
CA LYS A 172 -22.78 5.56 -69.84
C LYS A 172 -23.05 5.45 -68.33
N LEU A 173 -24.34 5.36 -68.01
CA LEU A 173 -24.94 5.04 -66.72
C LEU A 173 -24.25 3.85 -66.01
N GLY A 174 -23.99 4.05 -64.72
CA GLY A 174 -23.55 3.00 -63.82
C GLY A 174 -23.60 3.53 -62.38
N SER A 175 -24.80 3.80 -61.89
CA SER A 175 -25.07 4.04 -60.47
C SER A 175 -24.56 2.83 -59.69
N ARG A 176 -23.46 3.00 -58.97
CA ARG A 176 -23.06 2.07 -57.90
C ARG A 176 -22.24 2.85 -56.88
N ASP A 177 -22.91 3.06 -55.77
CA ASP A 177 -22.38 3.60 -54.52
C ASP A 177 -21.12 2.83 -54.12
N ASP A 178 -19.95 3.45 -54.29
CA ASP A 178 -18.69 3.02 -53.69
C ASP A 178 -18.07 4.16 -52.85
N GLU A 179 -18.91 5.02 -52.28
CA GLU A 179 -18.50 5.85 -51.15
C GLU A 179 -18.57 5.00 -49.87
N ASN A 180 -17.43 4.96 -49.17
CA ASN A 180 -17.21 4.44 -47.81
C ASN A 180 -16.62 3.03 -47.68
N LYS A 181 -15.60 2.70 -48.48
CA LYS A 181 -14.51 1.84 -48.01
C LYS A 181 -13.37 2.67 -47.41
N THR A 182 -13.63 3.24 -46.24
CA THR A 182 -12.58 3.38 -45.23
C THR A 182 -13.09 2.76 -43.95
N ARG A 183 -13.02 1.42 -43.91
CA ARG A 183 -13.11 0.66 -42.67
C ARG A 183 -11.90 1.09 -41.85
N ARG A 184 -12.09 2.12 -41.03
CA ARG A 184 -11.06 2.69 -40.15
C ARG A 184 -10.72 1.62 -39.11
N TRP A 185 -9.76 0.76 -39.43
CA TRP A 185 -9.13 -0.18 -38.48
C TRP A 185 -8.24 0.60 -37.54
N GLY A 186 -8.90 1.43 -36.74
CA GLY A 186 -8.31 2.37 -35.82
C GLY A 186 -9.37 2.78 -34.82
N ARG A 187 -10.05 1.80 -34.22
CA ARG A 187 -10.32 1.94 -32.80
C ARG A 187 -8.93 1.98 -32.18
N GLY A 188 -8.43 3.19 -31.95
CA GLY A 188 -7.35 3.38 -31.00
C GLY A 188 -7.73 2.53 -29.81
N ARG A 189 -6.85 1.60 -29.45
CA ARG A 189 -6.93 0.99 -28.13
C ARG A 189 -7.18 2.16 -27.19
N ASN A 190 -8.33 2.16 -26.51
CA ASN A 190 -8.44 2.96 -25.30
C ASN A 190 -7.42 2.31 -24.34
N ASP A 191 -6.14 2.63 -24.52
CA ASP A 191 -5.06 2.27 -23.60
C ASP A 191 -5.29 2.92 -22.23
N GLY A 192 -6.25 3.85 -22.13
CA GLY A 192 -6.77 4.32 -20.84
C GLY A 192 -7.43 3.23 -19.96
N GLY A 193 -7.62 2.00 -20.46
CA GLY A 193 -8.10 0.85 -19.67
C GLY A 193 -6.98 -0.03 -19.09
N LEU A 194 -5.82 -0.09 -19.75
CA LEU A 194 -4.65 -0.85 -19.30
C LEU A 194 -3.70 0.01 -18.45
N GLU A 195 -4.01 1.30 -18.31
CA GLU A 195 -2.99 2.29 -17.96
C GLU A 195 -2.35 2.09 -16.60
N TYR A 196 -3.04 1.53 -15.59
CA TYR A 196 -2.35 1.11 -14.36
C TYR A 196 -3.17 -0.01 -13.71
N ALA A 197 -2.64 -1.21 -13.50
CA ALA A 197 -3.20 -2.20 -12.56
C ALA A 197 -2.41 -2.04 -11.25
N VAL A 198 -3.07 -1.85 -10.10
CA VAL A 198 -2.35 -1.83 -8.81
C VAL A 198 -1.86 -3.25 -8.57
N ARG A 199 -0.56 -3.40 -8.30
CA ARG A 199 -0.01 -4.70 -7.94
C ARG A 199 -0.37 -4.99 -6.50
N ASN A 200 -1.03 -6.13 -6.27
CA ASN A 200 -1.27 -6.63 -4.94
C ASN A 200 -0.14 -7.59 -4.54
N ASN A 201 0.81 -7.10 -3.74
CA ASN A 201 1.91 -7.91 -3.21
C ASN A 201 1.49 -8.68 -1.94
N PHE A 202 0.40 -8.27 -1.28
CA PHE A 202 -0.11 -8.95 -0.08
C PHE A 202 -0.72 -10.31 -0.41
N GLY A 203 -1.39 -10.45 -1.56
CA GLY A 203 -2.16 -11.64 -1.90
C GLY A 203 -1.37 -12.95 -1.84
N ALA A 204 -0.05 -12.93 -2.11
CA ALA A 204 0.82 -14.10 -2.02
C ALA A 204 1.25 -14.44 -0.59
N THR A 205 1.31 -13.45 0.30
CA THR A 205 1.73 -13.61 1.70
C THR A 205 0.55 -13.65 2.68
N ALA A 206 -0.67 -13.40 2.24
CA ALA A 206 -1.86 -13.26 3.08
C ALA A 206 -2.09 -14.45 4.02
N ALA A 207 -1.88 -15.68 3.54
CA ALA A 207 -2.00 -16.89 4.34
C ALA A 207 -1.02 -16.93 5.53
N MET A 208 0.18 -16.37 5.35
CA MET A 208 1.22 -16.29 6.39
C MET A 208 0.89 -15.27 7.49
N PHE A 209 -0.03 -14.34 7.22
CA PHE A 209 -0.55 -13.41 8.23
C PHE A 209 -1.79 -14.00 8.90
N PHE A 210 -2.68 -14.62 8.11
CA PHE A 210 -4.00 -15.05 8.54
C PHE A 210 -3.97 -16.30 9.44
N TYR A 211 -3.42 -17.42 8.94
CA TYR A 211 -3.50 -18.69 9.66
C TYR A 211 -2.71 -18.73 10.97
N PRO A 212 -1.52 -18.10 11.09
CA PRO A 212 -0.81 -18.07 12.37
C PRO A 212 -1.59 -17.32 13.46
N ILE A 213 -2.35 -16.28 13.11
CA ILE A 213 -3.21 -15.58 14.08
C ILE A 213 -4.34 -16.48 14.55
N ILE A 214 -5.03 -17.19 13.64
CA ILE A 214 -6.09 -18.14 14.01
C ILE A 214 -5.53 -19.25 14.91
N SER A 215 -4.43 -19.87 14.51
CA SER A 215 -3.79 -20.95 15.27
C SER A 215 -3.34 -20.47 16.66
N GLY A 216 -2.72 -19.29 16.74
CA GLY A 216 -2.29 -18.68 17.99
C GLY A 216 -3.47 -18.34 18.90
N PHE A 217 -4.54 -17.75 18.35
CA PHE A 217 -5.76 -17.45 19.08
C PHE A 217 -6.43 -18.72 19.62
N MET A 218 -6.54 -19.76 18.81
CA MET A 218 -7.16 -21.03 19.22
C MET A 218 -6.41 -21.70 20.37
N SER A 219 -5.10 -21.51 20.43
CA SER A 219 -4.25 -21.98 21.52
C SER A 219 -4.37 -21.09 22.76
N ALA A 220 -4.41 -19.77 22.57
CA ALA A 220 -4.39 -18.79 23.66
C ALA A 220 -5.76 -18.41 24.21
N LYS A 221 -6.88 -18.82 23.59
CA LYS A 221 -8.25 -18.41 24.01
C LYS A 221 -8.58 -18.71 25.47
N ASN A 222 -7.95 -19.74 26.04
CA ASN A 222 -8.16 -20.15 27.43
C ASN A 222 -7.15 -19.50 28.38
N GLU A 223 -6.18 -18.73 27.90
CA GLU A 223 -5.17 -18.09 28.73
C GLU A 223 -5.79 -16.96 29.60
N PRO A 224 -5.27 -16.73 30.81
CA PRO A 224 -5.84 -15.75 31.73
C PRO A 224 -5.92 -14.32 31.17
N PHE A 225 -5.02 -13.94 30.26
CA PHE A 225 -5.04 -12.61 29.65
C PHE A 225 -6.19 -12.44 28.64
N MET A 226 -6.66 -13.53 28.03
CA MET A 226 -7.78 -13.53 27.08
C MET A 226 -9.15 -13.58 27.77
N GLN A 227 -9.21 -14.02 29.03
CA GLN A 227 -10.47 -14.13 29.78
C GLN A 227 -10.86 -12.82 30.50
N LYS A 228 -9.95 -11.84 30.58
CA LYS A 228 -10.21 -10.54 31.20
C LYS A 228 -10.91 -9.58 30.22
N GLU A 229 -11.37 -8.43 30.70
CA GLU A 229 -11.98 -7.38 29.86
C GLU A 229 -11.10 -6.97 28.67
N ASP A 230 -9.78 -6.92 28.87
CA ASP A 230 -8.80 -6.64 27.81
C ASP A 230 -8.78 -7.72 26.72
N GLY A 231 -9.09 -8.97 27.06
CA GLY A 231 -9.17 -10.08 26.12
C GLY A 231 -10.25 -9.90 25.06
N LEU A 232 -11.39 -9.28 25.43
CA LEU A 232 -12.45 -8.93 24.47
C LEU A 232 -11.98 -7.89 23.46
N ARG A 233 -11.17 -6.91 23.90
CA ARG A 233 -10.58 -5.90 23.00
C ARG A 233 -9.58 -6.54 22.04
N ILE A 234 -8.75 -7.45 22.54
CA ILE A 234 -7.80 -8.22 21.71
C ILE A 234 -8.57 -9.05 20.68
N LEU A 235 -9.62 -9.78 21.09
CA LEU A 235 -10.45 -10.58 20.19
C LEU A 235 -11.09 -9.71 19.10
N ALA A 236 -11.71 -8.59 19.47
CA ALA A 236 -12.29 -7.67 18.50
C ALA A 236 -11.25 -7.19 17.49
N LYS A 237 -10.04 -6.86 17.97
CA LYS A 237 -8.94 -6.45 17.10
C LYS A 237 -8.45 -7.57 16.18
N VAL A 238 -8.34 -8.80 16.68
CA VAL A 238 -8.00 -9.99 15.88
C VAL A 238 -9.01 -10.17 14.73
N LEU A 239 -10.31 -10.12 15.02
CA LEU A 239 -11.34 -10.26 13.98
C LEU A 239 -11.26 -9.15 12.93
N VAL A 240 -11.05 -7.91 13.36
CA VAL A 240 -10.84 -6.77 12.45
C VAL A 240 -9.59 -6.97 11.59
N SER A 241 -8.50 -7.46 12.16
CA SER A 241 -7.27 -7.74 11.41
C SER A 241 -7.44 -8.86 10.39
N LEU A 242 -8.09 -9.97 10.76
CA LEU A 242 -8.39 -11.05 9.84
C LEU A 242 -9.28 -10.58 8.66
N SER A 243 -10.32 -9.80 8.97
CA SER A 243 -11.16 -9.17 7.94
C SER A 243 -10.36 -8.22 7.04
N CYS A 244 -9.44 -7.44 7.61
CA CYS A 244 -8.52 -6.59 6.85
C CYS A 244 -7.65 -7.40 5.89
N PHE A 245 -7.11 -8.54 6.32
CA PHE A 245 -6.28 -9.40 5.47
C PHE A 245 -7.09 -10.05 4.35
N VAL A 246 -8.30 -10.52 4.63
CA VAL A 246 -9.21 -11.04 3.58
C VAL A 246 -9.50 -9.94 2.55
N GLY A 247 -9.82 -8.73 3.00
CA GLY A 247 -10.03 -7.58 2.12
C GLY A 247 -8.79 -7.22 1.29
N CYS A 248 -7.61 -7.18 1.91
CA CYS A 248 -6.34 -6.87 1.25
C CYS A 248 -5.88 -7.99 0.29
N SER A 249 -6.36 -9.23 0.46
CA SER A 249 -6.08 -10.33 -0.47
C SER A 249 -6.72 -10.12 -1.84
N GLY A 250 -7.83 -9.36 -1.91
CA GLY A 250 -8.49 -8.98 -3.16
C GLY A 250 -8.91 -10.21 -3.99
N ASN A 251 -8.55 -10.21 -5.27
CA ASN A 251 -8.90 -11.30 -6.21
C ASN A 251 -7.80 -12.37 -6.33
N CYS A 252 -6.89 -12.49 -5.35
CA CYS A 252 -5.92 -13.58 -5.40
C CYS A 252 -6.63 -14.94 -5.22
N LEU A 253 -6.08 -16.02 -5.80
CA LEU A 253 -6.68 -17.37 -5.73
C LEU A 253 -6.98 -17.80 -4.29
N GLY A 254 -6.10 -17.46 -3.35
CA GLY A 254 -6.25 -17.78 -1.93
C GLY A 254 -7.31 -16.94 -1.19
N ALA A 255 -7.73 -15.79 -1.72
CA ALA A 255 -8.65 -14.89 -1.00
C ALA A 255 -10.00 -15.56 -0.71
N SER A 256 -10.50 -16.37 -1.64
CA SER A 256 -11.76 -17.10 -1.47
C SER A 256 -11.70 -18.12 -0.33
N ILE A 257 -10.54 -18.76 -0.13
CA ILE A 257 -10.28 -19.73 0.93
C ILE A 257 -10.17 -18.99 2.27
N LEU A 258 -9.40 -17.91 2.33
CA LEU A 258 -9.29 -17.09 3.54
C LEU A 258 -10.65 -16.53 3.97
N ALA A 259 -11.50 -16.15 3.01
CA ALA A 259 -12.85 -15.66 3.28
C ALA A 259 -13.80 -16.76 3.78
N SER A 260 -13.64 -18.01 3.32
CA SER A 260 -14.45 -19.14 3.82
C SER A 260 -14.02 -19.61 5.21
N ASP A 261 -12.74 -19.43 5.55
CA ASP A 261 -12.15 -19.87 6.81
C ASP A 261 -12.28 -18.84 7.95
N LEU A 262 -12.75 -17.63 7.65
CA LEU A 262 -13.04 -16.55 8.61
C LEU A 262 -14.42 -16.72 9.27
#